data_AF-A0A5C9CAC9-F1
#
_entry.id   AF-A0A5C9CAC9-F1
#
_cell.length_a   1.000
_cell.length_b   1.000
_cell.length_c   1.000
_cell.angle_alpha   90.00
_cell.angle_beta   90.00
_cell.angle_gamma   90.00
#
_symmetry.space_group_name_H-M   'P 1'
#
loop_
_entity.id
_entity.type
_entity.pdbx_description
1 polymer ?
#
loop_
_entity_poly.entity_id
_entity_poly.type
_entity_poly.pdbx_seq_one_letter_code
_entity_poly.pdbx_strand_id
1 'polypeptide(L)'
;MRTIWLTLAVILASSFVGNAAENESLVEVRDGKTVTTGKLLAKDKQRAILLDRTGRLHDLTLASVKLQETNRNFQSLSVMELRNQLSREFGKGLEIGSTRHYLVLAPSGRASDYAKIFEEQYSTLQRYFKLRGFALTDPQFPLVAVVFPSQKQFTDYARGEGSRTMANMQGYYSPRTNRVALFESEAKSVAVSLLDPRTSPTRQ
;
A
#
# COMPACT_ATOMS: atom_id res chain seq x y z
N MET A 1 71.38 -27.35 5.03
CA MET A 1 70.12 -27.59 4.29
C MET A 1 68.98 -27.16 5.21
N ARG A 2 68.54 -25.90 5.22
CA ARG A 2 67.43 -25.32 4.43
C ARG A 2 66.15 -26.18 4.44
N THR A 3 65.20 -25.83 5.31
CA THR A 3 63.77 -25.61 4.95
C THR A 3 63.09 -24.81 6.06
N ILE A 4 62.66 -23.60 5.71
CA ILE A 4 61.85 -22.67 6.51
C ILE A 4 60.39 -23.04 6.23
N TRP A 5 59.61 -23.34 7.26
CA TRP A 5 58.15 -23.46 7.13
C TRP A 5 57.51 -22.11 7.49
N LEU A 6 57.06 -21.38 6.47
CA LEU A 6 56.14 -20.25 6.61
C LEU A 6 54.72 -20.81 6.72
N THR A 7 54.15 -20.87 7.91
CA THR A 7 52.71 -21.01 8.07
C THR A 7 52.07 -19.63 8.10
N LEU A 8 51.40 -19.33 6.99
CA LEU A 8 50.57 -18.17 6.72
C LEU A 8 49.44 -18.08 7.75
N ALA A 9 49.46 -17.05 8.61
CA ALA A 9 48.36 -16.75 9.51
C ALA A 9 47.21 -16.12 8.68
N VAL A 10 46.20 -16.91 8.37
CA VAL A 10 44.94 -16.41 7.80
C VAL A 10 44.17 -15.75 8.94
N ILE A 11 44.24 -14.42 9.02
CA ILE A 11 43.37 -13.61 9.87
C ILE A 11 41.99 -13.63 9.22
N LEU A 12 41.13 -14.55 9.69
CA LEU A 12 39.71 -14.50 9.40
C LEU A 12 39.16 -13.28 10.16
N ALA A 13 39.07 -12.14 9.47
CA ALA A 13 38.31 -11.00 9.95
C ALA A 13 36.84 -11.42 10.00
N SER A 14 36.39 -11.85 11.18
CA SER A 14 34.97 -12.02 11.48
C SER A 14 34.31 -10.65 11.37
N SER A 15 33.79 -10.35 10.20
CA SER A 15 32.85 -9.24 10.02
C SER A 15 31.70 -9.48 10.98
N PHE A 16 31.61 -8.64 12.00
CA PHE A 16 30.38 -8.43 12.75
C PHE A 16 29.32 -8.02 11.73
N VAL A 17 28.51 -8.98 11.27
CA VAL A 17 27.19 -8.68 10.74
C VAL A 17 26.38 -8.31 11.97
N GLY A 18 26.52 -7.05 12.39
CA GLY A 18 25.55 -6.44 13.28
C GLY A 18 24.23 -6.51 12.56
N ASN A 19 23.40 -7.49 12.92
CA ASN A 19 22.01 -7.50 12.54
C ASN A 19 21.40 -6.31 13.28
N ALA A 20 21.45 -5.14 12.66
CA ALA A 20 20.65 -4.01 13.08
C ALA A 20 19.21 -4.51 12.92
N ALA A 21 18.63 -4.97 14.03
CA ALA A 21 17.19 -4.95 14.17
C ALA A 21 16.83 -3.49 13.96
N GLU A 22 16.48 -3.15 12.72
CA GLU A 22 15.98 -1.85 12.32
C GLU A 22 14.80 -1.60 13.23
N ASN A 23 15.03 -0.77 14.26
CA ASN A 23 14.11 -0.63 15.37
C ASN A 23 12.87 0.04 14.76
N GLU A 24 11.84 -0.75 14.44
CA GLU A 24 10.58 -0.29 13.87
C GLU A 24 9.76 0.44 14.95
N SER A 25 10.39 1.32 15.72
CA SER A 25 9.76 2.10 16.77
C SER A 25 8.69 2.99 16.16
N LEU A 26 7.51 2.97 16.79
CA LEU A 26 6.43 3.86 16.42
C LEU A 26 6.81 5.28 16.84
N VAL A 27 6.68 6.21 15.90
CA VAL A 27 6.91 7.65 16.07
C VAL A 27 5.58 8.38 15.99
N GLU A 28 5.35 9.28 16.93
CA GLU A 28 4.28 10.26 16.90
C GLU A 28 4.79 11.56 16.28
N VAL A 29 4.10 12.04 15.25
CA VAL A 29 4.37 13.31 14.55
C VAL A 29 3.22 14.25 14.83
N ARG A 30 3.54 15.40 15.43
CA ARG A 30 2.57 16.47 15.68
C ARG A 30 2.81 17.64 14.74
N ASP A 31 1.80 17.95 13.95
CA ASP A 31 1.73 19.12 13.06
C ASP A 31 0.51 19.96 13.47
N GLY A 32 0.75 21.03 14.24
CA GLY A 32 -0.31 21.81 14.86
C GLY A 32 -1.23 20.96 15.75
N LYS A 33 -2.50 20.81 15.33
CA LYS A 33 -3.52 19.99 16.02
C LYS A 33 -3.57 18.55 15.50
N THR A 34 -2.92 18.26 14.38
CA THR A 34 -2.92 16.94 13.75
C THR A 34 -1.84 16.08 14.39
N VAL A 35 -2.18 14.85 14.77
CA VAL A 35 -1.24 13.85 15.26
C VAL A 35 -1.30 12.66 14.31
N THR A 36 -0.15 12.31 13.73
CA THR A 36 0.01 11.14 12.87
C THR A 36 0.99 10.18 13.52
N THR A 37 0.72 8.88 13.42
CA THR A 37 1.60 7.84 13.95
C THR A 37 2.15 7.00 12.81
N GLY A 38 3.43 6.64 12.88
CA GLY A 38 4.08 5.88 11.83
C GLY A 38 5.49 5.43 12.19
N LYS A 39 6.26 4.95 11.20
CA LYS A 39 7.70 4.74 11.32
C LYS A 39 8.45 5.65 10.36
N LEU A 40 9.64 6.09 10.76
CA LEU A 40 10.51 6.87 9.88
C LEU A 40 11.20 5.92 8.89
N LEU A 41 11.06 6.19 7.59
CA LEU A 41 11.76 5.46 6.53
C LEU A 41 13.08 6.12 6.15
N ALA A 42 13.12 7.45 6.24
CA ALA A 42 14.31 8.25 5.95
C ALA A 42 14.24 9.54 6.77
N LYS A 43 15.40 10.07 7.16
CA LYS A 43 15.51 11.33 7.89
C LYS A 43 16.87 11.96 7.61
N ASP A 44 16.86 13.25 7.31
CA ASP A 44 18.06 14.10 7.31
C ASP A 44 17.89 15.26 8.31
N LYS A 45 18.68 16.33 8.18
CA LYS A 45 18.65 17.49 9.09
C LYS A 45 17.41 18.38 8.92
N GLN A 46 16.75 18.35 7.76
CA GLN A 46 15.64 19.24 7.40
C GLN A 46 14.34 18.48 7.09
N ARG A 47 14.46 17.24 6.59
CA ARG A 47 13.36 16.45 6.06
C ARG A 47 13.29 15.07 6.70
N ALA A 48 12.09 14.51 6.72
CA ALA A 48 11.88 13.12 7.07
C ALA A 48 10.71 12.53 6.26
N ILE A 49 10.84 11.24 5.92
CA ILE A 49 9.76 10.46 5.32
C ILE A 49 9.16 9.57 6.39
N LEU A 50 7.88 9.80 6.70
CA LEU A 50 7.10 8.98 7.62
C LEU A 50 6.19 8.05 6.82
N LEU A 51 6.25 6.75 7.11
CA LEU A 51 5.25 5.77 6.70
C LEU A 51 4.23 5.62 7.83
N ASP A 52 3.00 6.08 7.61
CA ASP A 52 1.97 5.96 8.64
C ASP A 52 1.40 4.54 8.77
N ARG A 53 0.55 4.33 9.77
CA ARG A 53 -0.08 3.02 10.04
C ARG A 53 -1.04 2.55 8.94
N THR A 54 -1.38 3.40 7.97
CA THR A 54 -2.18 3.06 6.78
C THR A 54 -1.33 2.79 5.54
N GLY A 55 0.00 2.93 5.66
CA GLY A 55 0.96 2.77 4.58
C GLY A 55 1.13 4.02 3.71
N ARG A 56 0.60 5.18 4.12
CA ARG A 56 0.79 6.45 3.41
C ARG A 56 2.16 7.04 3.70
N LEU A 57 2.77 7.61 2.67
CA LEU A 57 4.01 8.36 2.80
C LEU A 57 3.72 9.84 3.05
N HIS A 58 4.29 10.35 4.14
CA HIS A 58 4.26 11.77 4.50
C HIS A 58 5.68 12.33 4.39
N ASP A 59 5.81 13.41 3.63
CA ASP A 59 7.05 14.16 3.53
C ASP A 59 7.01 15.34 4.51
N LEU A 60 7.86 15.27 5.52
CA LEU A 60 7.84 16.16 6.67
C LEU A 60 8.98 17.16 6.59
N THR A 61 8.68 18.43 6.83
CA THR A 61 9.69 19.45 7.13
C THR A 61 9.90 19.47 8.64
N LEU A 62 11.07 19.05 9.12
CA LEU A 62 11.35 18.87 10.55
C LEU A 62 11.22 20.17 11.37
N ALA A 63 11.42 21.33 10.74
CA ALA A 63 11.24 22.62 11.40
C ALA A 63 9.77 22.94 11.73
N SER A 64 8.80 22.31 11.06
CA SER A 64 7.36 22.57 11.25
C SER A 64 6.65 21.52 12.10
N VAL A 65 7.32 20.43 12.49
CA VAL A 65 6.69 19.31 13.21
C VAL A 65 7.45 18.94 14.46
N LYS A 66 6.76 18.32 15.43
CA LYS A 66 7.39 17.68 16.59
C LYS A 66 7.36 16.17 16.43
N LEU A 67 8.52 15.54 16.52
CA LEU A 67 8.67 14.08 16.51
C LEU A 67 8.86 13.57 17.94
N GLN A 68 8.13 12.53 18.31
CA GLN A 68 8.28 11.85 19.58
C GLN A 68 8.34 10.34 19.32
N GLU A 69 9.48 9.74 19.63
CA GLU A 69 9.59 8.28 19.64
C GLU A 69 8.75 7.71 20.79
N THR A 70 8.11 6.57 20.54
CA THR A 70 7.33 5.86 21.54
C THR A 70 7.98 4.53 21.86
N ASN A 71 7.66 3.97 23.03
CA ASN A 71 8.12 2.64 23.44
C ASN A 71 7.31 1.49 22.78
N ARG A 72 6.50 1.79 21.76
CA ARG A 72 5.67 0.82 21.04
C ARG A 72 6.31 0.47 19.71
N ASN A 73 6.14 -0.77 19.29
CA ASN A 73 6.51 -1.19 17.95
C ASN A 73 5.46 -0.70 16.95
N PHE A 74 5.92 -0.37 15.74
CA PHE A 74 5.06 -0.06 14.62
C PHE A 74 4.18 -1.26 14.29
N GLN A 75 2.90 -0.98 14.07
CA GLN A 75 1.92 -1.94 13.57
C GLN A 75 0.98 -1.20 12.63
N SER A 76 0.64 -1.83 11.49
CA SER A 76 -0.38 -1.31 10.59
C SER A 76 -1.74 -1.25 11.30
N LEU A 77 -2.67 -0.47 10.75
CA LEU A 77 -4.07 -0.55 11.18
C LEU A 77 -4.62 -1.93 10.86
N SER A 78 -5.44 -2.46 11.76
CA SER A 78 -6.26 -3.61 11.45
C SER A 78 -7.25 -3.28 10.32
N VAL A 79 -7.70 -4.31 9.60
CA VAL A 79 -8.70 -4.18 8.52
C VAL A 79 -9.95 -3.45 9.02
N MET A 80 -10.41 -3.73 10.25
CA MET A 80 -11.57 -3.10 10.85
C MET A 80 -11.35 -1.61 11.15
N GLU A 81 -10.21 -1.24 11.72
CA GLU A 81 -9.86 0.17 11.97
C GLU A 81 -9.79 0.96 10.67
N LEU A 82 -9.12 0.40 9.66
CA LEU A 82 -8.99 1.04 8.35
C LEU A 82 -10.34 1.14 7.64
N ARG A 83 -11.19 0.10 7.69
CA ARG A 83 -12.57 0.14 7.17
C ARG A 83 -13.37 1.27 7.81
N ASN A 84 -13.33 1.39 9.13
CA ASN A 84 -14.04 2.45 9.85
C ASN A 84 -13.54 3.85 9.48
N GLN A 85 -12.22 4.00 9.29
CA GLN A 85 -11.63 5.25 8.82
C GLN A 85 -12.11 5.59 7.40
N LEU A 86 -12.08 4.63 6.48
CA LEU A 86 -12.53 4.80 5.10
C LEU A 86 -14.01 5.14 5.02
N SER A 87 -14.87 4.50 5.82
CA SER A 87 -16.30 4.83 5.89
C SER A 87 -16.56 6.26 6.36
N ARG A 88 -15.74 6.79 7.27
CA ARG A 88 -15.83 8.20 7.69
C ARG A 88 -15.33 9.16 6.61
N GLU A 89 -14.27 8.77 5.91
CA GLU A 89 -13.63 9.61 4.88
C GLU A 89 -14.50 9.77 3.62
N PHE A 90 -15.12 8.69 3.13
CA PHE A 90 -15.92 8.70 1.89
C PHE A 90 -17.42 8.82 2.13
N GLY A 91 -17.89 8.70 3.38
CA GLY A 91 -19.30 8.77 3.73
C GLY A 91 -20.13 7.63 3.13
N LYS A 92 -21.42 7.88 2.88
CA LYS A 92 -22.39 6.87 2.39
C LYS A 92 -22.41 6.70 0.87
N GLY A 93 -21.57 7.42 0.13
CA GLY A 93 -21.58 7.41 -1.34
C GLY A 93 -20.97 6.15 -1.96
N LEU A 94 -20.16 5.41 -1.20
CA LEU A 94 -19.50 4.18 -1.62
C LEU A 94 -19.67 3.09 -0.55
N GLU A 95 -19.90 1.87 -1.00
CA GLU A 95 -19.86 0.67 -0.17
C GLU A 95 -18.42 0.13 -0.07
N ILE A 96 -18.09 -0.52 1.04
CA ILE A 96 -16.78 -1.14 1.24
C ILE A 96 -16.89 -2.68 1.21
N GLY A 97 -16.29 -3.29 0.19
CA GLY A 97 -16.04 -4.73 0.10
C GLY A 97 -14.69 -5.08 0.73
N SER A 98 -14.56 -6.31 1.23
CA SER A 98 -13.31 -6.80 1.85
C SER A 98 -12.98 -8.19 1.36
N THR A 99 -11.68 -8.46 1.15
CA THR A 99 -11.10 -9.80 0.98
C THR A 99 -9.96 -9.99 1.98
N ARG A 100 -9.09 -10.98 1.75
CA ARG A 100 -7.90 -11.22 2.58
C ARG A 100 -6.95 -10.03 2.55
N HIS A 101 -6.72 -9.42 1.39
CA HIS A 101 -5.78 -8.29 1.27
C HIS A 101 -6.44 -6.97 0.99
N TYR A 102 -7.61 -6.95 0.37
CA TYR A 102 -8.18 -5.72 -0.17
C TYR A 102 -9.34 -5.19 0.66
N LEU A 103 -9.37 -3.87 0.79
CA LEU A 103 -10.57 -3.08 1.06
C LEU A 103 -10.90 -2.29 -0.21
N VAL A 104 -12.05 -2.56 -0.81
CA VAL A 104 -12.46 -1.90 -2.05
C VAL A 104 -13.69 -1.05 -1.79
N LEU A 105 -13.55 0.26 -2.04
CA LEU A 105 -14.66 1.19 -2.07
C LEU A 105 -15.23 1.23 -3.47
N ALA A 106 -16.55 1.03 -3.63
CA ALA A 106 -17.21 1.06 -4.92
C ALA A 106 -18.68 1.46 -4.80
N PRO A 107 -19.40 1.69 -5.90
CA PRO A 107 -20.85 1.90 -5.86
C PRO A 107 -21.57 0.74 -5.16
N SER A 108 -22.71 1.04 -4.55
CA SER A 108 -23.51 0.05 -3.81
C SER A 108 -23.81 -1.19 -4.65
N GLY A 109 -23.64 -2.37 -4.07
CA GLY A 109 -23.83 -3.66 -4.72
C GLY A 109 -22.66 -4.13 -5.58
N ARG A 110 -21.61 -3.31 -5.77
CA ARG A 110 -20.44 -3.64 -6.61
C ARG A 110 -19.18 -3.96 -5.83
N ALA A 111 -19.10 -3.51 -4.58
CA ALA A 111 -17.86 -3.49 -3.81
C ALA A 111 -17.29 -4.89 -3.54
N SER A 112 -18.16 -5.88 -3.24
CA SER A 112 -17.72 -7.26 -3.05
C SER A 112 -17.16 -7.89 -4.34
N ASP A 113 -17.81 -7.64 -5.48
CA ASP A 113 -17.39 -8.20 -6.77
C ASP A 113 -16.04 -7.61 -7.21
N TYR A 114 -15.87 -6.30 -7.06
CA TYR A 114 -14.56 -5.69 -7.31
C TYR A 114 -13.49 -6.19 -6.35
N ALA A 115 -13.80 -6.38 -5.07
CA ALA A 115 -12.84 -6.92 -4.12
C ALA A 115 -12.36 -8.32 -4.51
N LYS A 116 -13.25 -9.18 -5.02
CA LYS A 116 -12.87 -10.50 -5.58
C LYS A 116 -11.94 -10.36 -6.78
N ILE A 117 -12.26 -9.47 -7.73
CA ILE A 117 -11.39 -9.23 -8.91
C ILE A 117 -9.98 -8.81 -8.47
N PHE A 118 -9.84 -7.89 -7.52
CA PHE A 118 -8.54 -7.47 -7.00
C PHE A 118 -7.78 -8.63 -6.32
N GLU A 119 -8.47 -9.45 -5.52
CA GLU A 119 -7.88 -10.61 -4.84
C GLU A 119 -7.43 -11.71 -5.83
N GLU A 120 -8.20 -11.95 -6.89
CA GLU A 120 -7.85 -12.88 -7.97
C GLU A 120 -6.59 -12.41 -8.72
N GLN A 121 -6.49 -11.12 -9.02
CA GLN A 121 -5.31 -10.55 -9.66
C GLN A 121 -4.07 -10.64 -8.77
N TYR A 122 -4.21 -10.32 -7.49
CA TYR A 122 -3.13 -10.50 -6.51
C TYR A 122 -2.65 -11.95 -6.47
N SER A 123 -3.58 -12.91 -6.38
CA SER A 123 -3.27 -14.34 -6.33
C SER A 123 -2.58 -14.83 -7.61
N THR A 124 -3.00 -14.31 -8.76
CA THR A 124 -2.41 -14.62 -10.07
C THR A 124 -0.98 -14.11 -10.17
N LEU A 125 -0.73 -12.85 -9.79
CA LEU A 125 0.61 -12.25 -9.79
C LEU A 125 1.54 -12.97 -8.79
N GLN A 126 1.05 -13.25 -7.58
CA GLN A 126 1.78 -14.02 -6.57
C GLN A 126 2.21 -15.38 -7.11
N ARG A 127 1.30 -16.12 -7.76
CA ARG A 127 1.62 -17.41 -8.38
C ARG A 127 2.65 -17.26 -9.49
N TYR A 128 2.47 -16.28 -10.39
CA TYR A 128 3.38 -16.03 -11.51
C TYR A 128 4.83 -15.83 -11.07
N PHE A 129 5.04 -15.00 -10.04
CA PHE A 129 6.37 -14.69 -9.51
C PHE A 129 6.93 -15.84 -8.66
N LYS A 130 6.12 -16.51 -7.83
CA LYS A 130 6.56 -17.68 -7.05
C LYS A 130 7.06 -18.82 -7.95
N LEU A 131 6.38 -19.09 -9.06
CA LEU A 131 6.81 -20.09 -10.04
C LEU A 131 8.17 -19.77 -10.69
N ARG A 132 8.63 -18.52 -10.62
CA ARG A 132 9.94 -18.06 -11.14
C ARG A 132 10.99 -17.92 -10.04
N GLY A 133 10.71 -18.43 -8.84
CA GLY A 133 11.66 -18.44 -7.73
C GLY A 133 11.77 -17.11 -6.96
N PHE A 134 10.87 -16.16 -7.20
CA PHE A 134 10.85 -14.93 -6.40
C PHE A 134 10.29 -15.20 -4.99
N ALA A 135 11.02 -14.79 -3.97
CA ALA A 135 10.52 -14.73 -2.60
C ALA A 135 9.63 -13.49 -2.46
N LEU A 136 8.33 -13.71 -2.27
CA LEU A 136 7.35 -12.65 -2.11
C LEU A 136 6.90 -12.60 -0.65
N THR A 137 6.80 -11.38 -0.13
CA THR A 137 6.22 -11.11 1.18
C THR A 137 4.75 -10.72 1.05
N ASP A 138 3.95 -11.09 2.04
CA ASP A 138 2.57 -10.61 2.14
C ASP A 138 2.58 -9.10 2.45
N PRO A 139 1.59 -8.34 1.97
CA PRO A 139 1.54 -6.90 2.19
C PRO A 139 1.37 -6.58 3.67
N GLN A 140 2.20 -5.65 4.17
CA GLN A 140 2.14 -5.18 5.57
C GLN A 140 0.83 -4.44 5.90
N PHE A 141 0.17 -3.88 4.90
CA PHE A 141 -1.05 -3.09 5.02
C PHE A 141 -2.17 -3.71 4.19
N PRO A 142 -3.44 -3.62 4.62
CA PRO A 142 -4.55 -3.87 3.71
C PRO A 142 -4.44 -2.93 2.50
N LEU A 143 -4.56 -3.48 1.31
CA LEU A 143 -4.50 -2.76 0.05
C LEU A 143 -5.84 -2.09 -0.21
N VAL A 144 -5.84 -0.80 -0.56
CA VAL A 144 -7.09 -0.06 -0.75
C VAL A 144 -7.27 0.30 -2.22
N ALA A 145 -8.44 -0.04 -2.77
CA ALA A 145 -8.87 0.42 -4.08
C ALA A 145 -10.15 1.26 -3.96
N VAL A 146 -10.25 2.32 -4.75
CA VAL A 146 -11.45 3.16 -4.87
C VAL A 146 -11.90 3.14 -6.33
N VAL A 147 -13.08 2.57 -6.56
CA VAL A 147 -13.74 2.52 -7.86
C VAL A 147 -14.85 3.56 -7.87
N PHE A 148 -14.67 4.64 -8.61
CA PHE A 148 -15.67 5.68 -8.77
C PHE A 148 -16.71 5.29 -9.82
N PRO A 149 -17.99 5.67 -9.66
CA PRO A 149 -19.04 5.37 -10.64
C PRO A 149 -18.89 6.14 -11.96
N SER A 150 -18.05 7.19 -12.00
CA SER A 150 -17.85 7.98 -13.22
C SER A 150 -16.46 8.59 -13.28
N GLN A 151 -16.01 8.87 -14.51
CA GLN A 151 -14.76 9.58 -14.78
C GLN A 151 -14.73 10.95 -14.11
N LYS A 152 -15.88 11.63 -14.02
CA LYS A 152 -16.00 12.94 -13.36
C LYS A 152 -15.63 12.85 -11.88
N GLN A 153 -16.22 11.91 -11.13
CA GLN A 153 -15.94 11.76 -9.70
C GLN A 153 -14.48 11.35 -9.45
N PHE A 154 -13.94 10.46 -10.27
CA PHE A 154 -12.52 10.11 -10.25
C PHE A 154 -11.61 11.32 -10.49
N THR A 155 -11.95 12.15 -11.48
CA THR A 155 -11.18 13.35 -11.80
C THR A 155 -11.24 14.38 -10.68
N ASP A 156 -12.39 14.56 -10.05
CA ASP A 156 -12.56 15.47 -8.92
C ASP A 156 -11.75 14.99 -7.70
N TYR A 157 -11.76 13.68 -7.41
CA TYR A 157 -10.91 13.07 -6.38
C TYR A 157 -9.42 13.29 -6.66
N ALA A 158 -8.98 13.01 -7.89
CA ALA A 158 -7.58 13.12 -8.27
C ALA A 158 -7.05 14.56 -8.20
N ARG A 159 -7.87 15.53 -8.61
CA ARG A 159 -7.55 16.96 -8.44
C ARG A 159 -7.42 17.35 -6.97
N GLY A 160 -8.30 16.83 -6.11
CA GLY A 160 -8.24 17.03 -4.66
C GLY A 160 -6.95 16.51 -4.02
N GLU A 161 -6.37 15.43 -4.56
CA GLU A 161 -5.06 14.90 -4.14
C GLU A 161 -3.86 15.67 -4.73
N GLY A 162 -4.09 16.67 -5.58
CA GLY A 162 -3.05 17.36 -6.34
C GLY A 162 -2.45 16.50 -7.46
N SER A 163 -3.10 15.39 -7.83
CA SER A 163 -2.69 14.53 -8.94
C SER A 163 -3.11 15.15 -10.27
N ARG A 164 -2.22 15.09 -11.27
CA ARG A 164 -2.53 15.52 -12.63
C ARG A 164 -3.17 14.36 -13.38
N THR A 165 -4.48 14.44 -13.62
CA THR A 165 -5.15 13.47 -14.49
C THR A 165 -4.83 13.76 -15.95
N MET A 166 -4.49 12.71 -16.70
CA MET A 166 -4.40 12.77 -18.16
C MET A 166 -5.73 12.34 -18.75
N ALA A 167 -6.10 12.87 -19.93
CA ALA A 167 -7.41 12.62 -20.54
C ALA A 167 -7.77 11.12 -20.70
N ASN A 168 -6.77 10.26 -20.89
CA ASN A 168 -6.94 8.82 -21.10
C ASN A 168 -6.55 7.95 -19.88
N MET A 169 -6.40 8.56 -18.69
CA MET A 169 -6.03 7.85 -17.47
C MET A 169 -7.25 7.12 -16.89
N GLN A 170 -7.22 5.78 -16.91
CA GLN A 170 -8.29 4.93 -16.34
C GLN A 170 -8.15 4.70 -14.84
N GLY A 171 -6.96 4.97 -14.29
CA GLY A 171 -6.67 4.89 -12.88
C GLY A 171 -5.19 5.12 -12.57
N TYR A 172 -4.86 5.23 -11.30
CA TYR A 172 -3.49 5.36 -10.81
C TYR A 172 -3.34 4.77 -9.41
N TYR A 173 -2.11 4.47 -9.03
CA TYR A 173 -1.73 4.26 -7.64
C TYR A 173 -1.09 5.54 -7.07
N SER A 174 -1.47 5.92 -5.86
CA SER A 174 -0.92 7.08 -5.14
C SER A 174 -0.20 6.65 -3.86
N PRO A 175 1.13 6.86 -3.74
CA PRO A 175 1.86 6.63 -2.50
C PRO A 175 1.43 7.58 -1.36
N ARG A 176 0.86 8.75 -1.69
CA ARG A 176 0.37 9.73 -0.71
C ARG A 176 -0.84 9.20 0.05
N THR A 177 -1.71 8.45 -0.62
CA THR A 177 -2.90 7.87 0.01
C THR A 177 -2.87 6.36 0.16
N ASN A 178 -1.83 5.71 -0.37
CA ASN A 178 -1.65 4.26 -0.44
C ASN A 178 -2.86 3.57 -1.07
N ARG A 179 -3.33 4.11 -2.21
CA ARG A 179 -4.57 3.71 -2.87
C ARG A 179 -4.39 3.55 -4.36
N VAL A 180 -5.09 2.57 -4.91
CA VAL A 180 -5.45 2.56 -6.32
C VAL A 180 -6.77 3.32 -6.48
N ALA A 181 -6.81 4.31 -7.35
CA ALA A 181 -8.02 5.03 -7.73
C ALA A 181 -8.33 4.76 -9.21
N LEU A 182 -9.57 4.41 -9.52
CA LEU A 182 -10.04 4.12 -10.87
C LEU A 182 -11.55 4.42 -10.97
N PHE A 183 -12.14 4.29 -12.16
CA PHE A 183 -13.59 4.46 -12.34
C PHE A 183 -14.19 3.40 -13.25
N GLU A 184 -15.51 3.22 -13.16
CA GLU A 184 -16.25 2.40 -14.11
C GLU A 184 -16.29 3.09 -15.48
N SER A 185 -15.63 2.50 -16.48
CA SER A 185 -15.75 2.96 -17.86
C SER A 185 -17.03 2.43 -18.49
N GLU A 186 -17.77 3.27 -19.21
CA GLU A 186 -18.93 2.84 -20.00
C GLU A 186 -18.54 1.91 -21.18
N ALA A 187 -17.26 1.90 -21.56
CA ALA A 187 -16.70 0.88 -22.43
C ALA A 187 -16.75 -0.47 -21.71
N LYS A 188 -17.79 -1.26 -22.03
CA LYS A 188 -18.11 -2.61 -21.52
C LYS A 188 -17.02 -3.20 -20.62
N SER A 189 -17.27 -3.19 -19.32
CA SER A 189 -16.45 -3.89 -18.33
C SER A 189 -16.43 -5.39 -18.64
N VAL A 190 -15.40 -5.83 -19.37
CA VAL A 190 -15.19 -7.24 -19.72
C VAL A 190 -15.00 -8.07 -18.45
N ALA A 191 -14.34 -7.52 -17.43
CA ALA A 191 -14.04 -8.24 -16.18
C ALA A 191 -15.30 -8.55 -15.34
N VAL A 192 -16.26 -7.63 -15.26
CA VAL A 192 -17.51 -7.88 -14.53
C VAL A 192 -18.41 -8.83 -15.32
N SER A 193 -18.47 -8.69 -16.64
CA SER A 193 -19.31 -9.55 -17.49
C SER A 193 -18.87 -11.02 -17.49
N LEU A 194 -17.62 -11.31 -17.10
CA LEU A 194 -17.11 -12.69 -16.95
C LEU A 194 -17.48 -13.34 -15.60
N LEU A 195 -17.97 -12.56 -14.64
CA LEU A 195 -18.37 -13.03 -13.31
C LEU A 195 -19.89 -13.10 -13.13
N ASP A 196 -20.68 -12.59 -14.08
CA ASP A 196 -22.13 -12.78 -14.08
C ASP A 196 -22.48 -14.15 -14.70
N PRO A 197 -22.98 -15.13 -13.93
CA PRO A 197 -23.38 -16.43 -14.47
C PRO A 197 -24.51 -16.32 -15.51
N ARG A 198 -25.22 -15.19 -15.59
CA ARG A 198 -26.30 -14.95 -16.57
C ARG A 198 -25.81 -14.54 -17.96
N THR A 199 -24.54 -14.18 -18.11
CA THR A 199 -23.96 -13.74 -19.39
C THR A 199 -22.99 -14.73 -20.01
N SER A 200 -23.01 -16.00 -19.58
CA SER A 200 -22.23 -17.06 -20.23
C SER A 200 -22.63 -17.18 -21.71
N PRO A 201 -21.75 -16.91 -22.68
CA PRO A 201 -22.07 -17.19 -24.07
C PRO A 201 -22.12 -18.70 -24.24
N THR A 202 -23.30 -19.21 -24.60
CA THR A 202 -23.47 -20.57 -25.10
C THR A 202 -22.45 -20.77 -26.24
N ARG A 203 -21.45 -21.62 -26.02
CA ARG A 203 -20.54 -22.04 -27.09
C ARG A 203 -21.39 -22.76 -28.15
N GLN A 204 -21.56 -22.14 -29.31
CA GLN A 204 -21.83 -22.83 -30.57
C GLN A 204 -20.50 -23.27 -31.19
#